data_AF-M1BBA6-F1
#
_entry.id   AF-M1BBA6-F1
#
_cell.length_a   1.000
_cell.length_b   1.000
_cell.length_c   1.000
_cell.angle_alpha   90.00
_cell.angle_beta   90.00
_cell.angle_gamma   90.00
#
_symmetry.space_group_name_H-M   'P 1'
#
loop_
_entity.id
_entity.type
_entity.pdbx_description
1 polymer ?
#
loop_
_entity_poly.entity_id
_entity_poly.type
_entity_poly.pdbx_seq_one_letter_code
_entity_poly.pdbx_strand_id
1 'polypeptide(L)'
;MLEDDIVHGLDDDLEIIINRLKGRSRDLEIVTISGMGGIGKTTLARKTYDHLAIRYHHFDILAWVTISQEFRVRNVLLEALRCISKQAVRVNAKDYDKMDDSELADLVQKNLNRRRYLVVVDDIWSTDVWDSIRGIFPDCNNKS
;
A
#
# COMPACT_ATOMS: atom_id res chain seq x y z
N MET A 1 9.65 -16.20 31.12
CA MET A 1 9.89 -17.02 29.93
C MET A 1 8.53 -17.55 29.53
N LEU A 2 7.85 -16.88 28.60
CA LEU A 2 6.57 -17.32 28.07
C LEU A 2 6.83 -17.65 26.59
N GLU A 3 7.03 -18.95 26.40
CA GLU A 3 6.64 -19.79 25.26
C GLU A 3 6.62 -19.12 23.87
N ASP A 4 7.66 -19.41 23.10
CA ASP A 4 7.79 -19.27 21.64
C ASP A 4 6.83 -20.22 20.87
N ASP A 5 5.56 -20.30 21.28
CA ASP A 5 4.54 -21.10 20.57
C ASP A 5 3.71 -20.25 19.57
N ILE A 6 4.21 -19.06 19.23
CA ILE A 6 3.49 -18.12 18.36
C ILE A 6 4.31 -17.94 17.06
N VAL A 7 3.69 -18.23 15.91
CA VAL A 7 3.99 -17.61 14.58
C VAL A 7 4.89 -18.37 13.57
N HIS A 8 5.14 -19.69 13.64
CA HIS A 8 5.91 -20.37 12.57
C HIS A 8 5.34 -20.19 11.13
N GLY A 9 4.02 -20.27 10.95
CA GLY A 9 3.41 -20.14 9.61
C GLY A 9 3.46 -18.73 9.01
N LEU A 10 3.44 -17.69 9.85
CA LEU A 10 3.45 -16.31 9.35
C LEU A 10 4.85 -15.87 8.92
N ASP A 11 5.89 -16.47 9.49
CA ASP A 11 7.27 -16.15 9.13
C ASP A 11 7.63 -16.76 7.76
N ASP A 12 7.14 -17.97 7.46
CA ASP A 12 7.22 -18.56 6.12
C ASP A 12 6.45 -17.71 5.09
N ASP A 13 5.19 -17.34 5.40
CA ASP A 13 4.38 -16.46 4.55
C ASP A 13 5.04 -15.09 4.34
N LEU A 14 5.65 -14.54 5.39
CA LEU A 14 6.40 -13.29 5.33
C LEU A 14 7.58 -13.43 4.37
N GLU A 15 8.36 -14.49 4.46
CA GLU A 15 9.50 -14.70 3.58
C GLU A 15 9.07 -14.81 2.11
N ILE A 16 7.97 -15.50 1.83
CA ILE A 16 7.38 -15.59 0.48
C ILE A 16 7.03 -14.19 -0.05
N ILE A 17 6.32 -13.38 0.74
CA ILE A 17 5.91 -12.04 0.33
C ILE A 17 7.14 -11.14 0.13
N ILE A 18 8.12 -11.18 1.05
CA ILE A 18 9.34 -10.39 0.96
C ILE A 18 10.11 -10.74 -0.32
N ASN A 19 10.30 -12.02 -0.61
CA ASN A 19 11.03 -12.44 -1.82
C ASN A 19 10.30 -12.03 -3.10
N ARG A 20 8.96 -12.08 -3.11
CA ARG A 20 8.15 -11.61 -4.22
C ARG A 20 8.30 -10.09 -4.43
N LEU A 21 8.16 -9.29 -3.37
CA LEU A 21 8.29 -7.83 -3.43
C LEU A 21 9.71 -7.34 -3.77
N LYS A 22 10.73 -8.13 -3.46
CA LYS A 22 12.13 -7.87 -3.86
C LYS A 22 12.39 -8.09 -5.35
N GLY A 23 11.43 -8.67 -6.08
CA GLY A 23 11.50 -8.92 -7.50
C GLY A 23 11.91 -7.69 -8.33
N ARG A 24 12.52 -7.97 -9.49
CA ARG A 24 12.93 -6.93 -10.46
C ARG A 24 11.85 -6.61 -11.50
N SER A 25 10.63 -7.10 -11.31
CA SER A 25 9.52 -6.70 -12.19
C SER A 25 9.40 -5.17 -12.20
N ARG A 26 9.11 -4.64 -13.38
CA ARG A 26 8.85 -3.23 -13.61
C ARG A 26 7.34 -2.97 -13.78
N ASP A 27 6.55 -4.03 -13.91
CA ASP A 27 5.10 -3.97 -14.06
C ASP A 27 4.43 -3.87 -12.68
N LEU A 28 3.20 -3.34 -12.65
CA LEU A 28 2.38 -3.33 -11.45
C LEU A 28 2.04 -4.76 -11.01
N GLU A 29 2.47 -5.14 -9.82
CA GLU A 29 2.15 -6.43 -9.22
C GLU A 29 1.19 -6.28 -8.03
N ILE A 30 0.17 -7.15 -8.00
CA ILE A 30 -0.81 -7.21 -6.91
C ILE A 30 -0.58 -8.49 -6.12
N VAL A 31 -0.38 -8.35 -4.81
CA VAL A 31 -0.28 -9.46 -3.86
C VAL A 31 -1.46 -9.38 -2.90
N THR A 32 -2.27 -10.44 -2.87
CA THR A 32 -3.45 -10.51 -2.00
C THR A 32 -3.15 -11.39 -0.78
N ILE A 33 -3.46 -10.89 0.41
CA ILE A 33 -3.42 -11.65 1.66
C ILE A 33 -4.87 -11.93 2.07
N SER A 34 -5.31 -13.17 1.92
CA SER A 34 -6.68 -13.60 2.22
C SER A 34 -6.69 -14.77 3.20
N GLY A 35 -7.77 -14.90 3.98
CA GLY A 35 -7.89 -15.92 5.01
C GLY A 35 -8.95 -15.58 6.05
N MET A 36 -9.22 -16.52 6.95
CA MET A 36 -10.25 -16.36 7.98
C MET A 36 -10.01 -15.15 8.90
N GLY A 37 -11.08 -14.66 9.54
CA GLY A 37 -10.98 -13.61 10.56
C GLY A 37 -10.05 -14.04 11.70
N GLY A 38 -9.29 -13.10 12.25
CA GLY A 38 -8.39 -13.38 13.39
C GLY A 38 -7.09 -14.12 13.05
N ILE A 39 -6.87 -14.57 11.81
CA ILE A 39 -5.67 -15.35 11.42
C ILE A 39 -4.36 -14.52 11.32
N GLY A 40 -4.43 -13.19 11.53
CA GLY A 40 -3.25 -12.33 11.51
C GLY A 40 -2.86 -11.71 10.16
N LYS A 41 -3.79 -11.60 9.20
CA LYS A 41 -3.52 -10.98 7.87
C LYS A 41 -2.91 -9.57 7.97
N THR A 42 -3.54 -8.70 8.75
CA THR A 42 -3.06 -7.34 8.99
C THR A 42 -1.69 -7.35 9.69
N THR A 43 -1.44 -8.34 10.56
CA THR A 43 -0.13 -8.53 11.20
C THR A 43 0.94 -8.91 10.18
N LEU A 44 0.65 -9.83 9.26
CA LEU A 44 1.55 -10.21 8.16
C LEU A 44 1.87 -9.03 7.24
N ALA A 45 0.84 -8.30 6.83
CA ALA A 45 0.99 -7.09 6.02
C ALA A 45 1.86 -6.04 6.74
N ARG A 46 1.65 -5.86 8.05
CA ARG A 46 2.46 -4.92 8.87
C ARG A 46 3.91 -5.37 9.01
N LYS A 47 4.16 -6.64 9.32
CA LYS A 47 5.51 -7.22 9.34
C LYS A 47 6.23 -7.01 8.01
N THR A 48 5.53 -7.20 6.89
CA THR A 48 6.06 -6.95 5.54
C THR A 48 6.41 -5.47 5.33
N TYR A 49 5.48 -4.57 5.66
CA TYR A 49 5.64 -3.13 5.49
C TYR A 49 6.81 -2.56 6.30
N ASP A 50 6.99 -3.05 7.53
CA ASP A 50 8.06 -2.60 8.43
C ASP A 50 9.39 -3.34 8.23
N HIS A 51 9.43 -4.38 7.39
CA HIS A 51 10.64 -5.15 7.13
C HIS A 51 11.74 -4.25 6.54
N LEU A 52 12.96 -4.32 7.11
CA LEU A 52 14.06 -3.41 6.76
C LEU A 52 14.36 -3.36 5.25
N ALA A 53 14.38 -4.53 4.59
CA ALA A 53 14.59 -4.61 3.15
C ALA A 53 13.53 -3.86 2.32
N ILE A 54 12.28 -3.87 2.78
CA ILE A 54 11.17 -3.19 2.10
C ILE A 54 11.23 -1.69 2.40
N ARG A 55 11.38 -1.34 3.68
CA ARG A 55 11.32 0.03 4.17
C ARG A 55 12.48 0.92 3.71
N TYR A 56 13.68 0.37 3.52
CA TYR A 56 14.88 1.17 3.28
C TYR A 56 15.61 0.89 1.96
N HIS A 57 15.35 -0.22 1.29
CA HIS A 57 16.22 -0.69 0.21
C HIS A 57 15.55 -0.89 -1.14
N HIS A 58 14.23 -1.10 -1.19
CA HIS A 58 13.55 -1.47 -2.43
C HIS A 58 12.54 -0.47 -2.96
N PHE A 59 11.85 0.31 -2.12
CA PHE A 59 10.80 1.21 -2.57
C PHE A 59 11.14 2.67 -2.25
N ASP A 60 10.89 3.55 -3.21
CA ASP A 60 11.02 5.00 -3.06
C ASP A 60 9.85 5.60 -2.25
N ILE A 61 8.69 4.95 -2.33
CA ILE A 61 7.45 5.36 -1.67
C ILE A 61 6.78 4.14 -1.05
N LEU A 62 6.46 4.24 0.24
CA LEU A 62 5.61 3.28 0.93
C LEU A 62 4.33 3.96 1.40
N ALA A 63 3.17 3.40 1.10
CA ALA A 63 1.91 3.89 1.65
C ALA A 63 1.14 2.75 2.30
N TRP A 64 0.57 3.03 3.47
CA TRP A 64 -0.42 2.18 4.10
C TRP A 64 -1.74 2.94 4.11
N VAL A 65 -2.78 2.31 3.59
CA VAL A 65 -4.15 2.80 3.58
C VAL A 65 -5.04 1.75 4.22
N THR A 66 -5.92 2.16 5.13
CA THR A 66 -6.93 1.28 5.70
C THR A 66 -8.30 1.70 5.20
N ILE A 67 -9.05 0.76 4.60
CA ILE A 67 -10.39 1.05 4.12
C ILE A 67 -11.35 1.10 5.32
N SER A 68 -11.99 2.25 5.53
CA SER A 68 -13.02 2.43 6.56
C SER A 68 -14.38 1.91 6.11
N GLN A 69 -15.16 1.26 6.99
CA GLN A 69 -16.52 0.78 6.68
C GLN A 69 -17.42 1.83 5.99
N GLU A 70 -17.31 3.10 6.37
CA GLU A 70 -17.87 4.22 5.61
C GLU A 70 -16.96 4.55 4.42
N PHE A 71 -16.98 3.70 3.39
CA PHE A 71 -16.07 3.81 2.27
C PHE A 71 -16.26 5.12 1.49
N ARG A 72 -15.17 5.87 1.34
CA ARG A 72 -15.08 7.01 0.43
C ARG A 72 -13.72 7.00 -0.26
N VAL A 73 -13.72 7.06 -1.59
CA VAL A 73 -12.49 7.15 -2.40
C VAL A 73 -11.61 8.31 -1.95
N ARG A 74 -12.23 9.45 -1.59
CA ARG A 74 -11.53 10.60 -1.01
C ARG A 74 -10.67 10.26 0.20
N ASN A 75 -11.15 9.42 1.12
CA ASN A 75 -10.40 9.04 2.32
C ASN A 75 -9.13 8.27 1.96
N VAL A 76 -9.23 7.36 0.97
CA VAL A 76 -8.10 6.60 0.41
C VAL A 76 -7.06 7.54 -0.21
N LEU A 77 -7.51 8.51 -1.00
CA LEU A 77 -6.65 9.51 -1.63
C LEU A 77 -5.90 10.36 -0.60
N LEU A 78 -6.61 10.88 0.40
CA LEU A 78 -6.03 11.70 1.46
C LEU A 78 -5.02 10.91 2.31
N GLU A 79 -5.34 9.65 2.64
CA GLU A 79 -4.42 8.80 3.41
C GLU A 79 -3.15 8.45 2.61
N ALA A 80 -3.29 8.11 1.33
CA ALA A 80 -2.17 7.87 0.45
C ALA A 80 -1.27 9.12 0.32
N LEU A 81 -1.87 10.29 0.07
CA LEU A 81 -1.13 11.57 -0.01
C LEU A 81 -0.43 11.92 1.29
N ARG A 82 -1.03 11.64 2.45
CA ARG A 82 -0.42 11.83 3.76
C ARG A 82 0.80 10.92 3.97
N CYS A 83 0.75 9.68 3.50
CA CYS A 83 1.89 8.77 3.55
C CYS A 83 3.01 9.22 2.59
N ILE A 84 2.65 9.62 1.37
CA ILE A 84 3.58 10.12 0.35
C ILE A 84 4.27 11.40 0.83
N SER A 85 3.54 12.37 1.38
CA SER A 85 4.11 13.67 1.77
C SER A 85 5.14 13.58 2.89
N LYS A 86 5.05 12.57 3.76
CA LYS A 86 6.06 12.29 4.79
C LYS A 86 7.39 11.79 4.22
N GLN A 87 7.39 11.28 2.99
CA GLN A 87 8.56 10.69 2.33
C GLN A 87 9.07 11.55 1.18
N ALA A 88 8.19 12.34 0.55
CA ALA A 88 8.53 13.21 -0.55
C ALA A 88 8.77 14.65 -0.05
N VAL A 89 10.03 15.09 -0.11
CA VAL A 89 10.49 16.47 0.22
C VAL A 89 9.71 17.58 -0.53
N ARG A 90 9.00 17.24 -1.62
CA ARG A 90 8.35 18.20 -2.54
C ARG A 90 6.84 18.34 -2.35
N VAL A 91 6.20 17.56 -1.50
CA VAL A 91 4.76 17.68 -1.29
C VAL A 91 4.51 18.65 -0.16
N ASN A 92 4.37 19.93 -0.50
CA ASN A 92 3.71 20.85 0.41
C ASN A 92 2.31 20.29 0.66
N ALA A 93 1.96 20.05 1.92
CA ALA A 93 0.59 19.81 2.34
C ALA A 93 -0.21 21.10 2.05
N LYS A 94 -0.53 21.32 0.78
CA LYS A 94 -1.51 22.30 0.35
C LYS A 94 -2.87 21.83 0.85
N ASP A 95 -3.80 22.77 0.90
CA ASP A 95 -5.20 22.59 1.31
C ASP A 95 -5.89 21.47 0.49
N TYR A 96 -5.64 20.19 0.81
CA TYR A 96 -6.29 19.05 0.17
C TYR A 96 -7.82 19.15 0.30
N ASP A 97 -8.30 19.82 1.34
CA ASP A 97 -9.71 20.12 1.57
C ASP A 97 -10.36 20.96 0.47
N LYS A 98 -9.58 21.75 -0.28
CA LYS A 98 -10.07 22.57 -1.39
C LYS A 98 -10.02 21.85 -2.74
N MET A 99 -9.34 20.71 -2.81
CA MET A 99 -9.19 19.94 -4.04
C MET A 99 -10.33 18.94 -4.19
N ASP A 100 -10.81 18.78 -5.42
CA ASP A 100 -11.74 17.71 -5.75
C ASP A 100 -11.04 16.33 -5.80
N ASP A 101 -11.82 15.26 -5.88
CA ASP A 101 -11.30 13.90 -5.86
C ASP A 101 -10.44 13.58 -7.09
N SER A 102 -10.69 14.22 -8.23
CA SER A 102 -9.89 14.04 -9.44
C SER A 102 -8.52 14.68 -9.28
N GLU A 103 -8.46 15.90 -8.73
CA GLU A 103 -7.21 16.60 -8.44
C GLU A 103 -6.36 15.83 -7.41
N LEU A 104 -7.00 15.25 -6.39
CA LEU A 104 -6.33 14.41 -5.42
C LEU A 104 -5.79 13.11 -6.05
N ALA A 105 -6.56 12.45 -6.90
CA ALA A 105 -6.12 11.25 -7.64
C ALA A 105 -4.93 11.56 -8.55
N ASP A 106 -4.99 12.67 -9.27
CA ASP A 106 -3.91 13.21 -10.11
C ASP A 106 -2.63 13.41 -9.29
N LEU A 107 -2.74 13.95 -8.08
CA LEU A 107 -1.59 14.15 -7.21
C LEU A 107 -1.00 12.82 -6.73
N VAL A 108 -1.84 11.84 -6.36
CA VAL A 108 -1.34 10.50 -6.00
C VAL A 108 -0.59 9.90 -7.18
N GLN A 109 -1.19 9.86 -8.36
CA GLN A 109 -0.58 9.31 -9.57
C GLN A 109 0.72 10.01 -9.94
N LYS A 110 0.76 11.36 -9.92
CA LYS A 110 1.99 12.14 -10.21
C LYS A 110 3.13 11.84 -9.24
N ASN A 111 2.82 11.56 -7.97
CA ASN A 111 3.84 11.22 -6.98
C ASN A 111 4.32 9.77 -7.07
N LEU A 112 3.46 8.84 -7.49
CA LEU A 112 3.80 7.43 -7.69
C LEU A 112 4.50 7.17 -9.04
N ASN A 113 4.16 7.95 -10.06
CA ASN A 113 4.69 7.80 -11.40
C ASN A 113 6.22 7.85 -11.44
N ARG A 114 6.81 6.92 -12.18
CA ARG A 114 8.28 6.76 -12.38
C ARG A 114 9.06 6.51 -11.09
N ARG A 115 8.40 6.15 -10.00
CA ARG A 115 9.00 5.70 -8.75
C ARG A 115 8.63 4.26 -8.50
N ARG A 116 9.50 3.53 -7.82
CA ARG A 116 9.18 2.20 -7.33
C ARG A 116 8.40 2.36 -6.03
N TYR A 117 7.14 1.96 -6.01
CA TYR A 117 6.26 2.16 -4.84
C TYR A 117 5.66 0.85 -4.32
N LEU A 118 5.35 0.84 -3.03
CA LEU A 118 4.54 -0.19 -2.37
C LEU A 118 3.34 0.49 -1.71
N VAL A 119 2.14 0.06 -2.06
CA VAL A 119 0.91 0.47 -1.37
C VAL A 119 0.28 -0.75 -0.72
N VAL A 120 0.16 -0.73 0.59
CA VAL A 120 -0.66 -1.70 1.34
C VAL A 120 -2.06 -1.10 1.48
N VAL A 121 -3.07 -1.83 1.02
CA VAL A 121 -4.46 -1.51 1.22
C VAL A 121 -5.06 -2.56 2.14
N ASP A 122 -5.30 -2.18 3.38
CA ASP A 122 -5.80 -3.05 4.44
C ASP A 122 -7.32 -2.99 4.56
N ASP A 123 -7.89 -4.10 5.02
CA ASP A 123 -9.33 -4.27 5.30
C ASP A 123 -10.27 -4.07 4.09
N ILE A 124 -9.90 -4.60 2.91
CA ILE A 124 -10.81 -4.65 1.75
C ILE A 124 -11.85 -5.77 1.95
N TRP A 125 -13.13 -5.40 1.99
CA TRP A 125 -14.24 -6.36 2.19
C TRP A 125 -15.02 -6.73 0.92
N SER A 126 -14.79 -6.07 -0.23
CA SER A 126 -15.42 -6.44 -1.51
C SER A 126 -14.57 -6.08 -2.72
N THR A 127 -14.85 -6.75 -3.85
CA THR A 127 -14.24 -6.44 -5.15
C THR A 127 -14.65 -5.06 -5.65
N ASP A 128 -15.87 -4.60 -5.37
CA ASP A 128 -16.35 -3.28 -5.78
C ASP A 128 -15.53 -2.14 -5.16
N VAL A 129 -15.14 -2.31 -3.89
CA VAL A 129 -14.24 -1.37 -3.20
C VAL A 129 -12.88 -1.36 -3.88
N TRP A 130 -12.31 -2.53 -4.18
CA TRP A 130 -11.04 -2.63 -4.90
C TRP A 130 -11.10 -2.00 -6.29
N ASP A 131 -12.14 -2.29 -7.07
CA ASP A 131 -12.32 -1.77 -8.42
C ASP A 131 -12.50 -0.24 -8.42
N SER A 132 -13.07 0.32 -7.36
CA SER A 132 -13.21 1.77 -7.17
C SER A 132 -11.90 2.50 -6.92
N ILE A 133 -10.86 1.81 -6.40
CA ILE A 133 -9.59 2.46 -6.00
C ILE A 133 -8.38 2.00 -6.82
N ARG A 134 -8.43 0.85 -7.49
CA ARG A 134 -7.27 0.31 -8.21
C ARG A 134 -6.73 1.27 -9.28
N GLY A 135 -7.61 2.07 -9.90
CA GLY A 135 -7.24 3.07 -10.92
C GLY A 135 -6.47 4.28 -10.37
N ILE A 136 -6.37 4.43 -9.05
CA ILE A 136 -5.57 5.48 -8.40
C ILE A 136 -4.08 5.16 -8.50
N PHE A 137 -3.72 3.87 -8.55
CA PHE A 137 -2.33 3.42 -8.51
C PHE A 137 -1.84 3.09 -9.93
N PRO A 138 -0.94 3.92 -10.50
CA PRO A 138 -0.59 3.83 -11.91
C PRO A 138 0.38 2.68 -12.21
N ASP A 139 0.11 1.91 -13.27
CA ASP A 139 1.12 1.02 -13.82
C ASP A 139 2.16 1.83 -14.60
N CYS A 140 3.31 2.07 -13.97
CA CYS A 140 4.41 2.88 -14.49
C CYS A 140 5.00 2.37 -15.82
N ASN A 141 4.66 1.16 -16.26
CA ASN A 141 5.13 0.58 -17.52
C ASN A 141 4.15 0.69 -18.69
N ASN A 142 2.90 1.13 -18.47
CA ASN A 142 1.99 1.43 -19.56
C ASN A 142 2.39 2.74 -20.24
N LYS A 143 3.33 2.60 -21.19
CA LYS A 143 3.48 3.54 -22.30
C LYS A 143 2.24 3.40 -23.17
N SER A 144 1.28 4.30 -22.98
CA SER A 144 0.37 4.71 -24.06
C SER A 144 0.89 6.00 -24.68
#